data_AF-A0ABD1XML7-F1
#
_entry.id   AF-A0ABD1XML7-F1
#
_cell.length_a   1.000
_cell.length_b   1.000
_cell.length_c   1.000
_cell.angle_alpha   90.00
_cell.angle_beta   90.00
_cell.angle_gamma   90.00
#
_symmetry.space_group_name_H-M   'P 1'
#
loop_
_entity.id
_entity.type
_entity.pdbx_description
1 polymer ?
#
loop_
_entity_poly.entity_id
_entity_poly.type
_entity_poly.pdbx_seq_one_letter_code
_entity_poly.pdbx_strand_id
1 'polypeptide(L)'
;MQELKDYISVVCDFLQHKAPVIEELEEHMQRLHDERSNAVTERRAGDNADELAEVEVAVGAAKAVLTKGGGTASATAAAVAAAAAHAAKEGSNIAPQLDEFGRDVNLQKRLESKQRAQRRATRAAKKRATAFVSNNDDASKRVEGESSSDGSESEMSAYQSRREEVLETAKSVFRDAAEEFAFDSAYRDAYVSLSAPAIFAPYVRLELLEWDPLYSDAGFSNMLW
;
A
#
# COMPACT_ATOMS: atom_id res chain seq x y z
N MET A 1 11.04 -47.04 -18.03
CA MET A 1 10.75 -45.82 -18.83
C MET A 1 9.25 -45.53 -18.94
N GLN A 2 8.38 -46.50 -19.23
CA GLN A 2 6.93 -46.24 -19.29
C GLN A 2 6.33 -45.89 -17.91
N GLU A 3 6.67 -46.65 -16.87
CA GLU A 3 6.21 -46.39 -15.49
C GLU A 3 6.53 -44.98 -14.98
N LEU A 4 7.71 -44.45 -15.33
CA LEU A 4 8.10 -43.07 -14.97
C LEU A 4 7.30 -42.02 -15.76
N LYS A 5 6.98 -42.29 -17.03
CA LYS A 5 6.11 -41.41 -17.82
C LYS A 5 4.70 -41.38 -17.27
N ASP A 6 4.18 -42.54 -16.86
CA ASP A 6 2.85 -42.67 -16.27
C ASP A 6 2.82 -41.95 -14.91
N TYR A 7 3.86 -42.11 -14.08
CA TYR A 7 4.02 -41.35 -12.83
C TYR A 7 4.04 -39.83 -13.07
N ILE A 8 4.87 -39.35 -14.01
CA ILE A 8 4.95 -37.93 -14.36
C ILE A 8 3.60 -37.41 -14.87
N SER A 9 2.88 -38.20 -15.66
CA SER A 9 1.53 -37.84 -16.13
C SER A 9 0.58 -37.63 -14.95
N VAL A 10 0.55 -38.57 -14.00
CA VAL A 10 -0.31 -38.46 -12.81
C VAL A 10 0.04 -37.24 -11.97
N VAL A 11 1.33 -36.94 -11.77
CA VAL A 11 1.78 -35.73 -11.06
C VAL A 11 1.32 -34.47 -11.81
N CYS A 12 1.52 -34.42 -13.13
CA CYS A 12 1.07 -33.28 -13.93
C CYS A 12 -0.45 -33.08 -13.85
N ASP A 13 -1.25 -34.15 -13.91
CA ASP A 13 -2.70 -34.08 -13.80
C ASP A 13 -3.13 -33.59 -12.42
N PHE A 14 -2.48 -34.07 -11.35
CA PHE A 14 -2.71 -33.57 -9.99
C PHE A 14 -2.40 -32.07 -9.87
N LEU A 15 -1.25 -31.63 -10.40
CA LEU A 15 -0.86 -30.22 -10.35
C LEU A 15 -1.80 -29.34 -11.18
N GLN A 16 -2.30 -29.84 -12.31
CA GLN A 16 -3.35 -29.16 -13.09
C GLN A 16 -4.65 -29.01 -12.31
N HIS A 17 -5.03 -29.99 -11.49
CA HIS A 17 -6.18 -29.86 -10.58
C HIS A 17 -5.99 -28.79 -9.50
N LYS A 18 -4.75 -28.51 -9.10
CA LYS A 18 -4.43 -27.44 -8.13
C LYS A 18 -4.28 -26.06 -8.78
N ALA A 19 -4.05 -25.99 -10.09
CA ALA A 19 -3.91 -24.75 -10.84
C ALA A 19 -5.00 -23.69 -10.56
N PRO A 20 -6.32 -23.99 -10.55
CA PRO A 20 -7.34 -22.97 -10.27
C PRO A 20 -7.23 -22.39 -8.85
N VAL A 21 -6.82 -23.18 -7.85
CA VAL A 21 -6.62 -22.68 -6.48
C VAL A 21 -5.45 -21.70 -6.43
N ILE A 22 -4.36 -22.00 -7.17
CA ILE A 22 -3.20 -21.12 -7.26
C ILE A 22 -3.58 -19.81 -7.96
N GLU A 23 -4.36 -19.87 -9.03
CA GLU A 23 -4.89 -18.69 -9.72
C GLU A 23 -5.75 -17.83 -8.80
N GLU A 24 -6.65 -18.42 -8.01
CA GLU A 24 -7.45 -17.69 -7.03
C GLU A 24 -6.57 -16.99 -5.96
N LEU A 25 -5.52 -17.65 -5.47
CA LEU A 25 -4.58 -17.05 -4.51
C LEU A 25 -3.78 -15.89 -5.12
N GLU A 26 -3.35 -16.01 -6.37
CA GLU A 26 -2.69 -14.94 -7.12
C GLU A 26 -3.63 -13.74 -7.30
N GLU A 27 -4.88 -13.98 -7.70
CA GLU A 27 -5.89 -12.93 -7.82
C GLU A 27 -6.17 -12.26 -6.47
N HIS A 28 -6.20 -13.02 -5.37
CA HIS A 28 -6.38 -12.49 -4.03
C HIS A 28 -5.21 -11.58 -3.63
N MET A 29 -3.97 -12.02 -3.85
CA MET A 29 -2.79 -11.21 -3.59
C MET A 29 -2.75 -9.95 -4.46
N GLN A 30 -3.08 -10.06 -5.74
CA GLN A 30 -3.13 -8.93 -6.66
C GLN A 30 -4.18 -7.91 -6.22
N ARG A 31 -5.40 -8.36 -5.89
CA ARG A 31 -6.45 -7.48 -5.34
C ARG A 31 -6.00 -6.76 -4.08
N LEU A 32 -5.33 -7.44 -3.15
CA LEU A 32 -4.80 -6.80 -1.94
C LEU A 32 -3.78 -5.71 -2.26
N HIS A 33 -2.90 -5.94 -3.24
CA HIS A 33 -1.91 -4.95 -3.68
C HIS A 33 -2.57 -3.76 -4.37
N ASP A 34 -3.57 -4.00 -5.22
CA ASP A 34 -4.33 -2.96 -5.89
C ASP A 34 -5.15 -2.12 -4.89
N GLU A 35 -5.84 -2.75 -3.94
CA GLU A 35 -6.56 -2.05 -2.87
C GLU A 35 -5.63 -1.15 -2.06
N ARG A 36 -4.45 -1.67 -1.68
CA ARG A 36 -3.44 -0.89 -0.94
C ARG A 36 -2.91 0.26 -1.79
N SER A 37 -2.60 0.03 -3.06
CA SER A 37 -2.10 1.04 -4.00
C SER A 37 -3.13 2.15 -4.23
N ASN A 38 -4.38 1.79 -4.50
CA ASN A 38 -5.50 2.71 -4.71
C ASN A 38 -5.76 3.54 -3.45
N ALA A 39 -5.82 2.90 -2.28
CA ALA A 39 -6.03 3.62 -1.03
C ALA A 39 -4.90 4.63 -0.74
N VAL A 40 -3.65 4.32 -1.09
CA VAL A 40 -2.53 5.25 -0.95
C VAL A 40 -2.59 6.39 -1.97
N THR A 41 -2.90 6.09 -3.24
CA THR A 41 -2.97 7.09 -4.30
C THR A 41 -4.13 8.06 -4.13
N GLU A 42 -5.32 7.59 -3.75
CA GLU A 42 -6.47 8.43 -3.43
C GLU A 42 -6.18 9.37 -2.26
N ARG A 43 -5.55 8.86 -1.20
CA ARG A 43 -5.13 9.69 -0.06
C ARG A 43 -4.16 10.78 -0.50
N ARG A 44 -3.12 10.42 -1.26
CA ARG A 44 -2.17 11.39 -1.81
C ARG A 44 -2.85 12.43 -2.70
N ALA A 45 -3.82 12.02 -3.51
CA ALA A 45 -4.57 12.93 -4.35
C ALA A 45 -5.37 13.94 -3.50
N GLY A 46 -6.05 13.48 -2.46
CA GLY A 46 -6.74 14.35 -1.51
C GLY A 46 -5.79 15.30 -0.78
N ASP A 47 -4.65 14.80 -0.35
CA ASP A 47 -3.62 15.58 0.34
C ASP A 47 -3.04 16.68 -0.54
N ASN A 48 -2.70 16.33 -1.78
CA ASN A 48 -2.21 17.28 -2.76
C ASN A 48 -3.27 18.33 -3.09
N ALA A 49 -4.55 17.94 -3.17
CA ALA A 49 -5.63 18.88 -3.41
C ALA A 49 -5.78 19.88 -2.26
N ASP A 50 -5.72 19.41 -1.00
CA ASP A 50 -5.76 20.28 0.19
C ASP A 50 -4.55 21.24 0.23
N GLU A 51 -3.34 20.74 -0.03
CA GLU A 51 -2.12 21.57 -0.07
C GLU A 51 -2.17 22.59 -1.22
N LEU A 52 -2.65 22.19 -2.41
CA LEU A 52 -2.81 23.08 -3.56
C LEU A 52 -3.81 24.21 -3.26
N ALA A 53 -4.94 23.91 -2.62
CA ALA A 53 -5.94 24.91 -2.26
C ALA A 53 -5.38 25.95 -1.27
N GLU A 54 -4.60 25.52 -0.28
CA GLU A 54 -3.93 26.42 0.66
C GLU A 54 -2.90 27.32 -0.06
N VAL A 55 -2.10 26.73 -0.95
CA VAL A 55 -1.11 27.46 -1.76
C VAL A 55 -1.79 28.47 -2.69
N GLU A 56 -2.89 28.10 -3.35
CA GLU A 56 -3.61 28.98 -4.26
C GLU A 56 -4.11 30.23 -3.55
N VAL A 57 -4.68 30.07 -2.36
CA VAL A 57 -5.15 31.20 -1.52
C VAL A 57 -3.99 32.08 -1.08
N ALA A 58 -2.87 31.47 -0.66
CA ALA A 58 -1.66 32.20 -0.25
C ALA A 58 -1.04 32.99 -1.42
N VAL A 59 -0.92 32.37 -2.59
CA VAL A 59 -0.39 32.98 -3.83
C VAL A 59 -1.32 34.10 -4.30
N GLY A 60 -2.64 33.89 -4.27
CA GLY A 60 -3.63 34.91 -4.59
C GLY A 60 -3.48 36.17 -3.72
N ALA A 61 -3.29 35.98 -2.41
CA ALA A 61 -3.07 37.09 -1.48
C ALA A 61 -1.73 37.80 -1.73
N ALA A 62 -0.64 37.05 -1.94
CA ALA A 62 0.67 37.61 -2.27
C ALA A 62 0.61 38.45 -3.55
N LYS A 63 0.00 37.89 -4.61
CA LYS A 63 -0.18 38.55 -5.91
C LYS A 63 -0.98 39.85 -5.76
N ALA A 64 -2.04 39.84 -4.97
CA ALA A 64 -2.86 41.04 -4.73
C ALA A 64 -2.09 42.18 -4.03
N VAL A 65 -1.11 41.86 -3.18
CA VAL A 65 -0.23 42.87 -2.56
C VAL A 65 0.79 43.40 -3.56
N LEU A 66 1.41 42.50 -4.34
CA LEU A 66 2.40 42.87 -5.34
C LEU A 66 1.80 43.75 -6.45
N THR A 67 0.58 43.45 -6.92
CA THR A 67 -0.10 44.26 -7.96
C THR A 67 -0.45 45.66 -7.47
N LYS A 68 -0.58 45.87 -6.16
CA LYS A 68 -0.79 47.18 -5.53
C LYS A 68 0.52 47.93 -5.24
N GLY A 69 1.67 47.41 -5.70
CA GLY A 69 2.98 48.00 -5.46
C GLY A 69 3.55 47.72 -4.06
N GLY A 70 2.98 46.75 -3.33
CA GLY A 70 3.50 46.34 -2.02
C GLY A 70 4.86 45.64 -2.12
N GLY A 71 5.68 45.79 -1.08
CA GLY A 71 6.98 45.12 -0.99
C GLY A 71 6.87 43.61 -0.73
N THR A 72 7.97 42.89 -0.97
CA THR A 72 8.06 41.43 -0.78
C THR A 72 7.71 40.99 0.64
N ALA A 73 8.13 41.74 1.66
CA ALA A 73 7.80 41.46 3.06
C ALA A 73 6.29 41.57 3.37
N SER A 74 5.58 42.50 2.70
CA SER A 74 4.13 42.62 2.84
C SER A 74 3.40 41.51 2.09
N ALA A 75 3.92 41.08 0.93
CA ALA A 75 3.38 39.96 0.17
C ALA A 75 3.54 38.63 0.90
N THR A 76 4.68 38.37 1.56
CA THR A 76 4.89 37.17 2.36
C THR A 76 3.99 37.15 3.60
N ALA A 77 3.85 38.28 4.30
CA ALA A 77 2.94 38.40 5.43
C ALA A 77 1.48 38.13 5.03
N ALA A 78 1.04 38.67 3.89
CA ALA A 78 -0.30 38.41 3.35
C ALA A 78 -0.53 36.95 2.95
N ALA A 79 0.47 36.31 2.34
CA ALA A 79 0.42 34.89 1.99
C ALA A 79 0.24 34.01 3.23
N VAL A 80 1.06 34.24 4.28
CA VAL A 80 1.01 33.48 5.53
C VAL A 80 -0.31 33.71 6.27
N ALA A 81 -0.80 34.95 6.31
CA ALA A 81 -2.10 35.26 6.91
C ALA A 81 -3.27 34.59 6.16
N ALA A 82 -3.21 34.56 4.83
CA ALA A 82 -4.25 33.94 4.00
C ALA A 82 -4.25 32.40 4.13
N ALA A 83 -3.07 31.76 4.16
CA ALA A 83 -2.94 30.33 4.43
C ALA A 83 -3.48 29.97 5.83
N ALA A 84 -3.08 30.72 6.87
CA ALA A 84 -3.57 30.53 8.23
C ALA A 84 -5.10 30.75 8.33
N ALA A 85 -5.65 31.73 7.62
CA ALA A 85 -7.08 31.98 7.57
C ALA A 85 -7.86 30.89 6.82
N HIS A 86 -7.29 30.32 5.74
CA HIS A 86 -7.88 29.19 5.03
C HIS A 86 -7.94 27.95 5.93
N ALA A 87 -6.81 27.63 6.59
CA ALA A 87 -6.75 26.53 7.55
C ALA A 87 -7.72 26.73 8.73
N ALA A 88 -7.84 27.96 9.23
CA ALA A 88 -8.80 28.31 10.28
C ALA A 88 -10.25 28.16 9.79
N LYS A 89 -10.59 28.62 8.58
CA LYS A 89 -11.96 28.54 8.02
C LYS A 89 -12.44 27.10 7.83
N GLU A 90 -11.56 26.19 7.42
CA GLU A 90 -11.91 24.76 7.30
C GLU A 90 -12.12 24.09 8.67
N GLY A 91 -11.38 24.53 9.69
CA GLY A 91 -11.51 24.02 11.06
C GLY A 91 -12.62 24.70 11.87
N SER A 92 -13.01 25.92 11.51
CA SER A 92 -13.88 26.77 12.33
C SER A 92 -15.35 26.70 11.92
N ASN A 93 -16.16 26.29 12.90
CA ASN A 93 -17.49 26.84 13.18
C ASN A 93 -18.67 26.40 12.31
N ILE A 94 -18.82 25.09 12.09
CA ILE A 94 -20.18 24.58 11.95
C ILE A 94 -20.72 24.39 13.37
N ALA A 95 -21.64 25.24 13.79
CA ALA A 95 -22.28 25.12 15.10
C ALA A 95 -23.06 23.78 15.18
N PRO A 96 -23.14 23.14 16.36
CA PRO A 96 -24.00 21.98 16.55
C PRO A 96 -25.42 22.37 16.16
N GLN A 97 -26.00 21.67 15.19
CA GLN A 97 -27.36 21.91 14.77
C GLN A 97 -28.15 20.67 15.11
N LEU A 98 -29.02 20.80 16.10
CA LEU A 98 -29.87 19.70 16.53
C LEU A 98 -31.12 19.69 15.66
N ASP A 99 -31.37 18.54 15.03
CA ASP A 99 -32.66 18.22 14.41
C ASP A 99 -33.78 18.16 15.48
N GLU A 100 -35.05 18.09 15.07
CA GLU A 100 -36.23 17.99 15.93
C GLU A 100 -36.16 16.82 16.93
N PHE A 101 -35.35 15.80 16.62
CA PHE A 101 -35.06 14.64 17.47
C PHE A 101 -33.80 14.77 18.33
N GLY A 102 -33.16 15.95 18.39
CA GLY A 102 -31.95 16.19 19.18
C GLY A 102 -30.67 15.61 18.57
N ARG A 103 -30.69 15.20 17.30
CA ARG A 103 -29.52 14.66 16.59
C ARG A 103 -28.71 15.79 15.97
N ASP A 104 -27.41 15.81 16.20
CA ASP A 104 -26.55 16.82 15.59
C ASP A 104 -26.26 16.49 14.12
N VAL A 105 -26.88 17.22 13.20
CA VAL A 105 -26.71 17.03 11.75
C VAL A 105 -25.33 17.46 11.25
N ASN A 106 -24.61 18.24 12.07
CA ASN A 106 -23.30 18.77 11.72
C ASN A 106 -22.15 18.00 12.39
N LEU A 107 -22.45 16.99 13.22
CA LEU A 107 -21.45 16.20 13.94
C LEU A 107 -20.43 15.57 12.99
N GLN A 108 -20.90 14.96 11.90
CA GLN A 108 -20.02 14.29 10.94
C GLN A 108 -19.05 15.25 10.26
N LYS A 109 -19.55 16.42 9.80
CA LYS A 109 -18.70 17.46 9.19
C LYS A 109 -17.63 17.97 10.16
N ARG A 110 -17.94 18.07 11.47
CA ARG A 110 -16.97 18.45 12.51
C ARG A 110 -15.92 17.38 12.77
N LEU A 111 -16.30 16.10 12.73
CA LEU A 111 -15.35 14.99 12.85
C LEU A 111 -14.40 14.97 11.65
N GLU A 112 -14.92 15.12 10.44
CA GLU A 112 -14.13 15.18 9.21
C GLU A 112 -13.18 16.38 9.19
N SER A 113 -13.62 17.58 9.60
CA SER A 113 -12.74 18.75 9.68
C SER A 113 -11.63 18.58 10.72
N LYS A 114 -11.95 18.00 11.89
CA LYS A 114 -10.97 17.69 12.94
C LYS A 114 -9.95 16.66 12.47
N GLN A 115 -10.37 15.62 11.76
CA GLN A 115 -9.47 14.62 11.18
C GLN A 115 -8.54 15.26 10.15
N ARG A 116 -9.06 16.08 9.24
CA ARG A 116 -8.27 16.80 8.22
C ARG A 116 -7.26 17.77 8.84
N ALA A 117 -7.65 18.48 9.91
CA ALA A 117 -6.75 19.34 10.68
C ALA A 117 -5.64 18.54 11.39
N GLN A 118 -5.97 17.39 11.99
CA GLN A 118 -5.00 16.52 12.62
C GLN A 118 -3.97 15.97 11.62
N ARG A 119 -4.43 15.52 10.44
CA ARG A 119 -3.55 15.07 9.33
C ARG A 119 -2.59 16.17 8.89
N ARG A 120 -3.05 17.42 8.77
CA ARG A 120 -2.17 18.56 8.46
C ARG A 120 -1.15 18.83 9.56
N ALA A 121 -1.57 18.81 10.82
CA ALA A 121 -0.69 19.06 11.96
C ALA A 121 0.43 18.01 12.08
N THR A 122 0.11 16.73 11.91
CA THR A 122 1.11 15.64 11.94
C THR A 122 2.10 15.77 10.79
N ARG A 123 1.64 16.12 9.58
CA ARG A 123 2.51 16.38 8.43
C ARG A 123 3.43 17.57 8.65
N ALA A 124 2.91 18.69 9.16
CA ALA A 124 3.71 19.87 9.46
C ALA A 124 4.78 19.58 10.52
N ALA A 125 4.43 18.83 11.57
CA ALA A 125 5.38 18.38 12.59
C ALA A 125 6.47 17.47 11.99
N LYS A 126 6.12 16.56 11.08
CA LYS A 126 7.07 15.65 10.43
C LYS A 126 7.97 16.36 9.42
N LYS A 127 7.44 17.28 8.59
CA LYS A 127 8.24 18.13 7.68
C LYS A 127 9.28 18.91 8.48
N ARG A 128 8.92 19.43 9.66
CA ARG A 128 9.85 20.09 10.60
C ARG A 128 10.89 19.12 11.18
N ALA A 129 10.49 17.91 11.56
CA ALA A 129 11.41 16.89 12.07
C ALA A 129 12.40 16.40 10.99
N THR A 130 11.93 16.14 9.77
CA THR A 130 12.79 15.68 8.66
C THR A 130 13.74 16.77 8.16
N ALA A 131 13.35 18.04 8.22
CA ALA A 131 14.25 19.15 7.93
C ALA A 131 15.45 19.23 8.89
N PHE A 132 15.35 18.60 10.08
CA PHE A 132 16.41 18.55 11.08
C PHE A 132 17.28 17.27 11.01
N VAL A 133 16.81 16.21 10.35
CA VAL A 133 17.41 14.85 10.38
C VAL A 133 18.18 14.51 9.09
N SER A 134 18.53 15.49 8.27
CA SER A 134 19.15 15.31 6.93
C SER A 134 20.60 14.74 6.93
N ASN A 135 21.03 14.01 7.96
CA ASN A 135 22.42 13.55 8.15
C ASN A 135 22.59 12.07 8.57
N ASN A 136 21.59 11.20 8.37
CA ASN A 136 21.71 9.77 8.72
C ASN A 136 21.47 8.82 7.54
N ASP A 137 22.33 7.80 7.41
CA ASP A 137 22.38 6.75 6.38
C ASP A 137 21.10 5.88 6.25
N ASP A 138 20.13 6.05 7.15
CA ASP A 138 18.85 5.33 7.16
C ASP A 138 17.89 5.79 6.03
N ALA A 139 18.26 6.81 5.27
CA ALA A 139 17.53 7.24 4.07
C ALA A 139 17.48 6.15 2.97
N SER A 140 18.43 5.20 2.99
CA SER A 140 18.55 4.12 1.99
C SER A 140 17.46 3.05 2.08
N LYS A 141 16.78 2.91 3.22
CA LYS A 141 15.67 1.95 3.42
C LYS A 141 14.29 2.55 3.18
N ARG A 142 14.23 3.87 3.06
CA ARG A 142 12.96 4.59 2.96
C ARG A 142 12.66 4.79 1.47
N VAL A 143 11.77 3.96 0.92
CA VAL A 143 11.42 4.09 -0.51
C VAL A 143 10.77 5.46 -0.71
N GLU A 144 11.17 6.13 -1.77
CA GLU A 144 10.65 7.45 -2.12
C GLU A 144 9.12 7.37 -2.27
N GLY A 145 8.40 8.16 -1.47
CA GLY A 145 6.93 8.10 -1.38
C GLY A 145 6.36 7.36 -0.15
N GLU A 146 7.17 6.66 0.63
CA GLU A 146 6.76 5.97 1.87
C GLU A 146 6.57 6.89 3.08
N SER A 147 6.62 8.20 2.89
CA SER A 147 6.19 9.14 3.94
C SER A 147 4.66 9.11 4.13
N SER A 148 4.05 7.93 4.10
CA SER A 148 2.71 7.60 4.58
C SER A 148 2.77 7.48 6.11
N SER A 149 2.88 8.63 6.79
CA SER A 149 2.72 8.70 8.25
C SER A 149 1.24 8.60 8.71
N ASP A 150 0.34 8.26 7.79
CA ASP A 150 -1.12 8.42 7.91
C ASP A 150 -1.87 7.16 7.44
N GLY A 151 -1.19 6.01 7.39
CA GLY A 151 -1.89 4.75 7.48
C GLY A 151 -2.56 4.70 8.85
N SER A 152 -3.87 4.45 8.91
CA SER A 152 -4.44 4.04 10.18
C SER A 152 -3.72 2.74 10.57
N GLU A 153 -3.24 2.62 11.81
CA GLU A 153 -2.68 1.37 12.31
C GLU A 153 -3.64 0.19 12.03
N SER A 154 -4.95 0.47 12.02
CA SER A 154 -6.02 -0.46 11.65
C SER A 154 -5.99 -0.92 10.19
N GLU A 155 -5.63 -0.06 9.23
CA GLU A 155 -5.57 -0.43 7.82
C GLU A 155 -4.31 -1.25 7.54
N MET A 156 -3.20 -0.88 8.17
CA MET A 156 -1.94 -1.61 8.05
C MET A 156 -2.08 -3.02 8.62
N SER A 157 -2.68 -3.16 9.81
CA SER A 157 -2.92 -4.47 10.42
C SER A 157 -3.93 -5.30 9.62
N ALA A 158 -4.97 -4.69 9.06
CA ALA A 158 -5.93 -5.38 8.20
C ALA A 158 -5.27 -5.93 6.92
N TYR A 159 -4.43 -5.12 6.26
CA TYR A 159 -3.68 -5.58 5.09
C TYR A 159 -2.71 -6.72 5.45
N GLN A 160 -1.95 -6.58 6.54
CA GLN A 160 -1.02 -7.62 6.98
C GLN A 160 -1.75 -8.92 7.31
N SER A 161 -2.87 -8.84 8.04
CA SER A 161 -3.67 -10.01 8.39
C SER A 161 -4.24 -10.73 7.16
N ARG A 162 -4.77 -9.98 6.18
CA ARG A 162 -5.27 -10.59 4.93
C ARG A 162 -4.15 -11.20 4.10
N ARG A 163 -2.99 -10.53 4.02
CA ARG A 163 -1.81 -11.06 3.34
C ARG A 163 -1.34 -12.37 3.99
N GLU A 164 -1.27 -12.40 5.32
CA GLU A 164 -0.88 -13.58 6.07
C GLU A 164 -1.85 -14.75 5.85
N GLU A 165 -3.16 -14.48 5.82
CA GLU A 165 -4.18 -15.49 5.51
C GLU A 165 -3.96 -16.12 4.12
N VAL A 166 -3.67 -15.31 3.09
CA VAL A 166 -3.40 -15.82 1.74
C VAL A 166 -2.12 -16.66 1.70
N LEU A 167 -1.04 -16.20 2.36
CA LEU A 167 0.22 -16.94 2.42
C LEU A 167 0.11 -18.25 3.20
N GLU A 168 -0.65 -18.27 4.29
CA GLU A 168 -0.87 -19.50 5.06
C GLU A 168 -1.70 -20.50 4.25
N THR A 169 -2.68 -20.01 3.49
CA THR A 169 -3.45 -20.83 2.56
C THR A 169 -2.55 -21.40 1.46
N ALA A 170 -1.67 -20.58 0.88
CA ALA A 170 -0.69 -20.98 -0.13
C ALA A 170 0.21 -22.14 0.37
N LYS A 171 0.73 -22.06 1.59
CA LYS A 171 1.53 -23.14 2.21
C LYS A 171 0.79 -24.46 2.38
N SER A 172 -0.55 -24.42 2.41
CA SER A 172 -1.38 -25.62 2.57
C SER A 172 -1.78 -26.30 1.26
N VAL A 173 -1.60 -25.65 0.11
CA VAL A 173 -2.08 -26.10 -1.22
C VAL A 173 -1.57 -27.49 -1.60
N PHE A 174 -0.33 -27.82 -1.25
CA PHE A 174 0.32 -29.11 -1.58
C PHE A 174 0.56 -30.01 -0.38
N ARG A 175 -0.12 -29.77 0.74
CA ARG A 175 0.06 -30.59 1.96
C ARG A 175 -0.33 -32.06 1.73
N ASP A 176 -1.30 -32.30 0.85
CA ASP A 176 -1.75 -33.63 0.42
C ASP A 176 -0.74 -34.33 -0.52
N ALA A 177 0.04 -33.56 -1.29
CA ALA A 177 0.99 -34.10 -2.26
C ALA A 177 2.28 -34.64 -1.61
N ALA A 178 2.70 -34.07 -0.47
CA ALA A 178 3.98 -34.38 0.17
C ALA A 178 4.11 -35.85 0.64
N GLU A 179 2.98 -36.52 0.90
CA GLU A 179 2.96 -37.92 1.31
C GLU A 179 2.84 -38.89 0.13
N GLU A 180 2.25 -38.46 -1.00
CA GLU A 180 1.90 -39.33 -2.13
C GLU A 180 2.94 -39.29 -3.27
N PHE A 181 3.74 -38.21 -3.38
CA PHE A 181 4.66 -38.00 -4.50
C PHE A 181 6.10 -37.68 -4.05
N ALA A 182 6.79 -38.66 -3.46
CA ALA A 182 8.23 -38.55 -3.20
C ALA A 182 9.03 -38.84 -4.49
N PHE A 183 9.82 -37.86 -4.95
CA PHE A 183 10.66 -38.01 -6.15
C PHE A 183 11.82 -38.99 -5.90
N ASP A 184 11.88 -40.04 -6.70
CA ASP A 184 12.98 -41.01 -6.66
C ASP A 184 14.19 -40.52 -7.50
N SER A 185 15.41 -40.90 -7.11
CA SER A 185 16.66 -40.39 -7.74
C SER A 185 16.79 -40.71 -9.24
N ALA A 186 16.02 -41.66 -9.75
CA ALA A 186 15.90 -42.02 -11.16
C ALA A 186 15.26 -40.91 -12.04
N TYR A 187 14.63 -39.91 -11.42
CA TYR A 187 14.04 -38.75 -12.08
C TYR A 187 15.08 -37.91 -12.85
N ARG A 188 16.35 -37.93 -12.42
CA ARG A 188 17.44 -37.14 -13.04
C ARG A 188 17.78 -37.59 -14.47
N ASP A 189 17.52 -38.85 -14.83
CA ASP A 189 18.09 -39.46 -16.05
C ASP A 189 17.11 -39.56 -17.24
N ALA A 190 15.82 -39.24 -17.07
CA ALA A 190 14.80 -39.51 -18.08
C ALA A 190 14.07 -38.26 -18.57
N TYR A 191 14.57 -37.62 -19.63
CA TYR A 191 13.84 -36.67 -20.50
C TYR A 191 12.85 -35.70 -19.80
N VAL A 192 13.28 -35.11 -18.68
CA VAL A 192 12.47 -34.23 -17.81
C VAL A 192 12.37 -32.79 -18.36
N SER A 193 13.13 -32.43 -19.40
CA SER A 193 13.10 -31.06 -19.94
C SER A 193 11.73 -30.62 -20.46
N LEU A 194 10.89 -31.55 -20.93
CA LEU A 194 9.54 -31.23 -21.41
C LEU A 194 8.50 -31.09 -20.29
N SER A 195 8.66 -31.79 -19.16
CA SER A 195 7.69 -31.78 -18.05
C SER A 195 8.11 -30.91 -16.87
N ALA A 196 9.39 -30.53 -16.78
CA ALA A 196 9.91 -29.66 -15.72
C ALA A 196 9.09 -28.37 -15.54
N PRO A 197 8.72 -27.61 -16.59
CA PRO A 197 7.91 -26.41 -16.40
C PRO A 197 6.54 -26.72 -15.78
N ALA A 198 5.88 -27.80 -16.20
CA ALA A 198 4.57 -28.17 -15.67
C ALA A 198 4.64 -28.60 -14.20
N ILE A 199 5.77 -29.18 -13.79
CA ILE A 199 5.97 -29.68 -12.42
C ILE A 199 6.39 -28.57 -11.47
N PHE A 200 7.32 -27.70 -11.89
CA PHE A 200 7.88 -26.66 -11.01
C PHE A 200 7.07 -25.35 -11.02
N ALA A 201 6.39 -25.00 -12.12
CA ALA A 201 5.66 -23.74 -12.19
C ALA A 201 4.67 -23.53 -11.02
N PRO A 202 3.87 -24.52 -10.58
CA PRO A 202 2.96 -24.33 -9.45
C PRO A 202 3.68 -23.96 -8.13
N TYR A 203 4.86 -24.55 -7.86
CA TYR A 203 5.65 -24.24 -6.67
C TYR A 203 6.25 -22.84 -6.75
N VAL A 204 6.86 -22.50 -7.90
CA VAL A 204 7.42 -21.16 -8.14
C VAL A 204 6.34 -20.08 -8.02
N ARG A 205 5.14 -20.33 -8.55
CA ARG A 205 4.00 -19.42 -8.46
C ARG A 205 3.57 -19.13 -7.02
N LEU A 206 3.48 -20.17 -6.17
CA LEU A 206 3.16 -20.01 -4.76
C LEU A 206 4.27 -19.26 -3.99
N GLU A 207 5.54 -19.58 -4.27
CA GLU A 207 6.69 -18.91 -3.65
C GLU A 207 6.74 -17.42 -4.04
N LEU A 208 6.39 -17.09 -5.29
CA LEU A 208 6.30 -15.71 -5.78
C LEU A 208 5.25 -14.87 -5.03
N LEU A 209 4.24 -15.47 -4.40
CA LEU A 209 3.28 -14.73 -3.56
C LEU A 209 3.95 -14.11 -2.33
N GLU A 210 5.02 -14.72 -1.81
CA GLU A 210 5.77 -14.21 -0.67
C GLU A 210 6.71 -13.06 -1.06
N TRP A 211 7.07 -12.97 -2.34
CA TRP A 211 8.06 -12.03 -2.82
C TRP A 211 7.59 -10.58 -2.67
N ASP A 212 8.36 -9.78 -1.91
CA ASP A 212 8.16 -8.35 -1.78
C ASP A 212 9.46 -7.61 -2.17
N PRO A 213 9.55 -7.05 -3.38
CA PRO A 213 10.77 -6.42 -3.87
C PRO A 213 11.11 -5.09 -3.17
N LEU A 214 10.17 -4.52 -2.39
CA LEU A 214 10.36 -3.22 -1.75
C LEU A 214 10.81 -3.36 -0.30
N TYR A 215 10.33 -4.39 0.41
CA TYR A 215 10.54 -4.52 1.86
C TYR A 215 11.23 -5.82 2.28
N SER A 216 11.32 -6.83 1.41
CA SER A 216 11.98 -8.09 1.77
C SER A 216 13.49 -8.00 1.59
N ASP A 217 14.23 -8.45 2.60
CA ASP A 217 15.68 -8.68 2.50
C ASP A 217 16.02 -9.94 1.67
N ALA A 218 15.04 -10.81 1.43
CA ALA A 218 15.20 -11.96 0.57
C ALA A 218 15.06 -11.52 -0.90
N GLY A 219 16.21 -11.29 -1.55
CA GLY A 219 16.26 -11.12 -2.99
C GLY A 219 15.67 -12.33 -3.72
N PHE A 220 15.14 -12.13 -4.93
CA PHE A 220 14.57 -13.18 -5.79
C PHE A 220 15.42 -14.47 -5.85
N SER A 221 16.74 -14.30 -5.80
CA SER A 221 17.72 -15.41 -5.81
C SER A 221 17.74 -16.28 -4.55
N ASN A 222 17.17 -15.81 -3.43
CA ASN A 222 17.20 -16.48 -2.12
C ASN A 222 15.89 -17.22 -1.79
N MET A 223 14.92 -17.24 -2.71
CA MET A 223 13.65 -17.93 -2.53
C MET A 223 13.82 -19.46 -2.64
N LEU A 224 12.96 -20.24 -1.99
CA LEU A 224 13.08 -21.70 -1.82
C LEU A 224 12.48 -22.51 -2.99
N TRP A 225 12.72 -22.08 -4.23
CA TRP A 225 12.20 -22.73 -5.45
C TRP A 225 12.85 -24.08 -5.78
#